data_AF-A0A3B0Z3A2-F1
#
_entry.id   AF-A0A3B0Z3A2-F1
#
_cell.length_a   1.000
_cell.length_b   1.000
_cell.length_c   1.000
_cell.angle_alpha   90.00
_cell.angle_beta   90.00
_cell.angle_gamma   90.00
#
_symmetry.space_group_name_H-M   'P 1'
#
loop_
_entity.id
_entity.type
_entity.pdbx_description
1 polymer ?
#
loop_
_entity_poly.entity_id
_entity_poly.type
_entity_poly.pdbx_seq_one_letter_code
_entity_poly.pdbx_strand_id
1 'polypeptide(L)' 'MVQIVEVLGRSTQGITRLFIYRGEDENTYFVKGTGAGRRSQVCEWIAGNLATELGLPIAPFEIVDVPVELVEIDSQQ' A
#
# COMPACT_ATOMS: atom_id res chain seq x y z
N MET A 1 6.87 -9.45 7.31
CA MET A 1 5.91 -8.37 7.60
C MET A 1 6.76 -7.14 7.79
N VAL A 2 6.72 -6.23 6.83
CA VAL A 2 7.54 -5.02 6.80
C VAL A 2 6.82 -3.91 7.55
N GLN A 3 7.54 -3.21 8.43
CA GLN A 3 7.05 -2.01 9.10
C GLN A 3 7.33 -0.77 8.25
N ILE A 4 6.32 0.07 8.05
CA ILE A 4 6.47 1.37 7.39
C ILE A 4 7.09 2.37 8.37
N VAL A 5 8.15 3.05 7.94
CA VAL A 5 8.93 3.98 8.76
C VAL A 5 8.83 5.44 8.30
N GLU A 6 8.38 5.68 7.06
CA GLU A 6 8.31 7.04 6.52
C GLU A 6 7.24 7.17 5.43
N VAL A 7 6.63 8.37 5.34
CA VAL A 7 5.79 8.80 4.21
C VAL A 7 6.64 9.63 3.25
N LEU A 8 6.87 9.13 2.04
CA LEU A 8 7.66 9.82 1.01
C LEU A 8 6.84 10.88 0.26
N GLY A 9 5.51 10.74 0.24
CA GLY A 9 4.59 11.72 -0.37
C GLY A 9 3.43 11.07 -1.09
N ARG A 10 2.85 11.77 -2.07
CA ARG A 10 1.79 11.26 -2.96
C ARG A 10 2.33 10.96 -4.35
N SER A 11 1.84 9.88 -4.95
CA SER A 11 2.09 9.58 -6.35
C SER A 11 1.57 10.71 -7.23
N THR A 12 2.45 11.23 -8.07
CA THR A 12 2.12 12.22 -9.11
C THR A 12 1.48 11.59 -10.33
N GLN A 13 1.41 10.26 -10.38
CA GLN A 13 0.90 9.46 -11.49
C GLN A 13 -0.21 8.51 -11.03
N GLY A 14 -1.18 8.24 -11.90
CA GLY A 14 -2.37 7.43 -11.61
C GLY A 14 -3.53 8.23 -11.00
N ILE A 15 -4.77 7.78 -11.27
CA ILE A 15 -6.01 8.48 -10.88
C ILE A 15 -6.15 8.59 -9.36
N THR A 16 -5.71 7.57 -8.63
CA THR A 16 -5.94 7.40 -7.19
C THR A 16 -4.93 8.12 -6.30
N ARG A 17 -3.90 8.77 -6.85
CA ARG A 17 -2.89 9.57 -6.11
C ARG A 17 -2.43 8.93 -4.79
N LEU A 18 -2.06 7.65 -4.86
CA LEU A 18 -1.69 6.84 -3.70
C LEU A 18 -0.51 7.45 -2.94
N PHE A 19 -0.51 7.33 -1.62
CA PHE A 19 0.67 7.65 -0.84
C PHE A 19 1.79 6.63 -1.10
N ILE A 20 3.01 7.14 -1.08
CA ILE A 20 4.24 6.39 -1.25
C ILE A 20 4.92 6.35 0.11
N TYR A 21 5.26 5.14 0.56
CA TYR A 21 5.85 4.89 1.86
C TYR A 21 7.19 4.17 1.73
N ARG A 22 8.05 4.31 2.73
CA ARG A 22 9.29 3.54 2.87
C ARG A 22 9.15 2.52 3.99
N GLY A 23 9.49 1.27 3.69
CA GLY A 23 9.62 0.20 4.67
C GLY A 23 10.96 0.25 5.40
N GLU A 24 11.04 -0.41 6.55
CA GLU A 24 12.31 -0.63 7.28
C GLU A 24 13.36 -1.43 6.48
N ASP A 25 12.92 -2.07 5.39
CA ASP A 25 13.75 -2.82 4.45
C ASP A 25 14.30 -1.95 3.30
N GLU A 26 14.14 -0.63 3.39
CA GLU A 26 14.51 0.38 2.39
C GLU A 26 13.73 0.29 1.06
N ASN A 27 12.71 -0.57 0.97
CA ASN A 27 11.85 -0.65 -0.20
C ASN A 27 10.75 0.42 -0.17
N THR A 28 10.28 0.76 -1.37
CA THR A 28 9.19 1.72 -1.57
C THR A 28 7.87 1.00 -1.82
N TYR A 29 6.84 1.38 -1.09
CA TYR A 29 5.54 0.76 -1.12
C TYR A 29 4.45 1.74 -1.54
N PHE A 30 3.58 1.28 -2.45
CA PHE A 30 2.28 1.92 -2.71
C PHE A 30 1.26 1.27 -1.80
N VAL A 31 0.91 1.94 -0.69
CA VAL A 31 0.04 1.36 0.32
C VAL A 31 -1.40 1.77 0.05
N LYS A 32 -2.31 0.79 0.10
CA LYS A 32 -3.75 1.04 0.03
C LYS A 32 -4.26 1.41 1.43
N GLY A 33 -4.31 2.71 1.68
CA GLY A 33 -4.69 3.30 2.97
C GLY A 33 -6.08 2.90 3.47
N THR A 34 -6.35 3.21 4.74
CA THR A 34 -7.61 2.88 5.44
C THR A 34 -8.84 3.53 4.80
N GLY A 35 -8.68 4.64 4.07
CA GLY A 35 -9.74 5.34 3.35
C GLY A 35 -10.46 4.50 2.27
N ALA A 36 -9.83 3.44 1.75
CA ALA A 36 -10.47 2.52 0.81
C ALA A 36 -11.45 1.54 1.48
N GLY A 37 -11.43 1.45 2.81
CA GLY A 37 -12.22 0.52 3.62
C GLY A 37 -11.67 -0.91 3.62
N ARG A 38 -11.95 -1.65 4.70
CA ARG A 38 -11.42 -3.01 4.93
C ARG A 38 -11.72 -3.99 3.80
N ARG A 39 -12.92 -3.88 3.21
CA ARG A 39 -13.34 -4.70 2.06
C ARG A 39 -12.42 -4.52 0.86
N SER A 40 -12.05 -3.28 0.54
CA SER A 40 -11.18 -2.98 -0.60
C SER A 40 -9.77 -3.53 -0.41
N GLN A 41 -9.24 -3.46 0.82
CA GLN A 41 -7.95 -4.07 1.17
C GLN A 41 -7.96 -5.60 0.99
N VAL A 42 -9.04 -6.26 1.44
CA VAL A 42 -9.19 -7.71 1.27
C VAL A 42 -9.32 -8.09 -0.21
N CYS A 43 -10.09 -7.33 -1.00
CA CYS A 43 -10.20 -7.55 -2.43
C CYS A 43 -8.84 -7.40 -3.14
N GLU A 44 -8.04 -6.39 -2.77
CA GLU A 44 -6.69 -6.19 -3.31
C GLU A 44 -5.80 -7.40 -3.03
N TRP A 45 -5.77 -7.85 -1.77
CA TRP A 45 -4.98 -9.00 -1.36
C TRP A 45 -5.37 -10.28 -2.12
N ILE A 46 -6.67 -10.56 -2.21
CA ILE A 46 -7.18 -11.74 -2.92
C ILE A 46 -6.86 -11.65 -4.42
N ALA A 47 -7.08 -10.49 -5.04
CA ALA A 47 -6.81 -10.29 -6.46
C ALA A 47 -5.32 -10.43 -6.79
N GLY A 48 -4.44 -9.87 -5.96
CA GLY A 48 -3.00 -10.02 -6.10
C GLY A 48 -2.58 -11.48 -6.04
N ASN A 49 -3.05 -12.24 -5.04
CA ASN A 49 -2.72 -13.66 -4.90
C ASN A 49 -3.22 -14.48 -6.09
N LEU A 50 -4.44 -14.22 -6.56
CA LEU A 50 -4.99 -14.88 -7.75
C LEU A 50 -4.16 -14.55 -9.00
N ALA A 51 -3.76 -13.30 -9.19
CA ALA A 51 -2.93 -12.88 -10.32
C ALA A 51 -1.53 -13.54 -10.29
N THR A 52 -0.93 -13.68 -9.10
CA THR A 52 0.32 -14.43 -8.91
C THR A 52 0.16 -15.90 -9.33
N GLU A 53 -0.90 -16.57 -8.85
CA GLU A 53 -1.17 -17.98 -9.19
C GLU A 53 -1.43 -18.18 -10.69
N LEU A 54 -2.04 -17.18 -11.34
CA LEU A 54 -2.26 -17.16 -12.79
C LEU A 54 -0.99 -16.80 -13.59
N GLY A 55 0.14 -16.52 -12.94
CA GLY A 55 1.40 -16.16 -13.59
C GLY A 55 1.35 -14.79 -14.29
N LEU A 56 0.47 -13.89 -13.86
CA LEU A 56 0.37 -12.55 -14.43
C LEU A 56 1.57 -11.69 -14.02
N PRO A 57 2.05 -10.78 -14.89
CA PRO A 57 3.18 -9.90 -14.60
C PRO A 57 2.73 -8.74 -13.70
N ILE A 58 2.53 -9.02 -12.42
CA ILE A 58 2.18 -8.01 -11.41
C ILE A 58 3.38 -7.64 -10.54
N ALA A 59 3.33 -6.45 -9.94
CA ALA A 59 4.32 -6.04 -8.97
C ALA A 59 4.25 -6.95 -7.71
N PRO A 60 5.39 -7.26 -7.07
CA PRO A 60 5.39 -7.91 -5.76
C PRO A 60 4.58 -7.08 -4.75
N PHE A 61 3.86 -7.77 -3.87
CA PHE A 61 3.02 -7.15 -2.86
C PHE A 61 3.05 -7.97 -1.56
N GLU A 62 2.86 -7.29 -0.44
CA GLU A 62 2.79 -7.89 0.89
C GLU A 62 1.86 -7.10 1.81
N ILE A 63 1.54 -7.68 2.97
CA ILE A 63 0.87 -6.96 4.05
C ILE A 63 1.95 -6.26 4.88
N VAL A 64 1.83 -4.94 4.99
CA VAL A 64 2.72 -4.09 5.79
C VAL A 64 2.03 -3.61 7.06
N ASP A 65 2.82 -3.29 8.07
CA ASP A 65 2.37 -2.58 9.27
C ASP A 65 2.57 -1.09 9.10
N VAL A 66 1.52 -0.30 9.31
CA VAL A 66 1.58 1.17 9.21
C VAL A 66 1.28 1.74 10.59
N PRO A 67 2.26 2.38 11.27
CA PRO A 67 2.04 3.08 12.52
C PRO A 67 0.91 4.11 12.37
N VAL A 68 0.04 4.20 13.38
CA VAL A 68 -1.16 5.05 13.35
C VAL A 68 -0.81 6.52 13.12
N GLU A 69 0.35 6.96 13.61
CA GLU A 69 0.89 8.31 13.49
C GLU A 69 1.15 8.68 12.01
N LEU A 70 1.45 7.70 11.16
CA LEU A 70 1.65 7.89 9.71
C LEU A 70 0.33 7.85 8.92
N VAL A 71 -0.73 7.24 9.49
CA VAL A 71 -2.07 7.16 8.88
C VAL A 71 -2.87 8.45 9.05
N GLU A 72 -2.64 9.21 10.13
CA GLU A 72 -3.31 10.50 10.32
C GLU A 72 -2.94 11.53 9.25
N ILE A 73 -1.74 11.42 8.68
CA ILE A 73 -1.27 12.24 7.54
C ILE A 73 -2.03 11.89 6.25
N ASP A 74 -2.42 10.62 6.08
CA ASP A 74 -3.22 10.12 4.94
C ASP A 74 -4.65 10.66 4.98
N SER A 75 -5.20 10.85 6.19
CA SER A 75 -6.62 11.17 6.43
C SER A 75 -6.98 12.66 6.35
N GLN A 76 -6.01 13.58 6.26
CA GLN A 76 -6.23 15.04 6.34
C GLN A 76 -6.17 15.83 5.01
N GLN A 77 -6.14 15.19 3.82
CA GLN A 77 -6.11 15.92 2.53
C GLN A 77 -6.91 15.30 1.38
#